data_AF-A0A1H6ZDW1-F1
#
_entry.id   AF-A0A1H6ZDW1-F1
#
_cell.length_a   1.000
_cell.length_b   1.000
_cell.length_c   1.000
_cell.angle_alpha   90.00
_cell.angle_beta   90.00
_cell.angle_gamma   90.00
#
_symmetry.space_group_name_H-M   'P 1'
#
loop_
_entity.id
_entity.type
_entity.pdbx_description
1 polymer ?
#
loop_
_entity_poly.entity_id
_entity_poly.type
_entity_poly.pdbx_seq_one_letter_code
_entity_poly.pdbx_strand_id
1 'polypeptide(L)'
;MRRSIRFVMQSNRSQTGATLLVAIMMLLIITLLALSSMRGVSLESRITGNLRLQKTLTNAAEAGLRIGEQSINQWQCSVIAGNPNKPCMAIPTTLVNGDYAPAFTAANTANINLVTTYQNNEYTGANVEVEWYVTDLKLLDGQAQNNCALLTKDCGRHYYEVTACASTVRCSSDTSTQRVILRSVFAVSDS
;
A
#
# COMPACT_ATOMS: atom_id res chain seq x y z
N MET A 1 -47.34 -34.14 -76.06
CA MET A 1 -47.94 -33.43 -74.89
C MET A 1 -46.99 -32.34 -74.43
N ARG A 2 -47.32 -31.05 -74.60
CA ARG A 2 -46.47 -29.89 -74.27
C ARG A 2 -47.05 -29.23 -73.01
N ARG A 3 -46.44 -29.45 -71.84
CA ARG A 3 -46.90 -28.85 -70.57
C ARG A 3 -46.44 -27.40 -70.50
N SER A 4 -47.40 -26.48 -70.51
CA SER A 4 -47.19 -25.05 -70.32
C SER A 4 -46.91 -24.75 -68.85
N ILE A 5 -45.71 -24.23 -68.56
CA ILE A 5 -45.35 -23.69 -67.26
C ILE A 5 -46.00 -22.31 -67.15
N ARG A 6 -47.06 -22.19 -66.34
CA ARG A 6 -47.64 -20.89 -65.96
C ARG A 6 -46.76 -20.26 -64.90
N PHE A 7 -46.03 -19.21 -65.29
CA PHE A 7 -45.33 -18.34 -64.36
C PHE A 7 -46.39 -17.48 -63.65
N VAL A 8 -46.66 -17.78 -62.38
CA VAL A 8 -47.52 -16.95 -61.53
C VAL A 8 -46.70 -15.71 -61.16
N MET A 9 -47.03 -14.56 -61.77
CA MET A 9 -46.52 -13.27 -61.33
C MET A 9 -47.09 -12.97 -59.94
N GLN A 10 -46.30 -13.24 -58.91
CA GLN A 10 -46.58 -12.85 -57.55
C GLN A 10 -46.44 -11.33 -57.47
N SER A 11 -47.56 -10.62 -57.24
CA SER A 11 -47.53 -9.17 -57.12
C SER A 11 -46.72 -8.79 -55.88
N ASN A 12 -45.54 -8.21 -56.11
CA ASN A 12 -44.78 -7.56 -55.05
C ASN A 12 -45.59 -6.35 -54.58
N ARG A 13 -46.35 -6.51 -53.49
CA ARG A 13 -46.85 -5.37 -52.73
C ARG A 13 -45.64 -4.52 -52.35
N SER A 14 -45.64 -3.26 -52.78
CA SER A 14 -44.62 -2.26 -52.48
C SER A 14 -44.56 -1.99 -50.98
N GLN A 15 -43.82 -2.82 -50.24
CA GLN A 15 -43.39 -2.53 -48.88
C GLN A 15 -42.08 -1.74 -48.94
N THR A 16 -42.20 -0.46 -49.26
CA THR A 16 -41.07 0.48 -49.30
C THR A 16 -41.32 1.55 -48.26
N GLY A 17 -40.64 1.45 -47.11
CA GLY A 17 -40.62 2.54 -46.12
C GLY A 17 -40.15 2.16 -44.72
N ALA A 18 -40.31 0.90 -44.27
CA ALA A 18 -40.08 0.54 -42.87
C ALA A 18 -38.65 0.03 -42.55
N THR A 19 -37.89 -0.41 -43.55
CA THR A 19 -36.58 -1.06 -43.32
C THR A 19 -35.54 -0.11 -42.72
N LEU A 20 -35.51 1.15 -43.15
CA LEU A 20 -34.60 2.16 -42.60
C LEU A 20 -34.87 2.41 -41.11
N LEU A 21 -36.14 2.52 -40.73
CA LEU A 21 -36.55 2.77 -39.35
C LEU A 21 -36.19 1.59 -38.44
N VAL A 22 -36.44 0.35 -38.90
CA VAL A 22 -36.06 -0.86 -38.16
C VAL A 22 -34.54 -0.97 -38.04
N ALA A 23 -33.79 -0.65 -39.11
CA ALA A 23 -32.33 -0.65 -39.08
C ALA A 23 -31.76 0.35 -38.06
N ILE A 24 -32.30 1.57 -38.00
CA ILE A 24 -31.87 2.58 -37.02
C ILE A 24 -32.25 2.18 -35.59
N MET A 25 -33.44 1.61 -35.38
CA MET A 25 -33.85 1.09 -34.07
C MET A 25 -32.92 -0.03 -33.59
N MET A 26 -32.61 -1.00 -34.46
CA MET A 26 -31.69 -2.09 -34.13
C MET A 26 -30.27 -1.58 -33.88
N LEU A 27 -29.77 -0.64 -34.69
CA LEU A 27 -28.48 0.00 -34.47
C LEU A 27 -28.44 0.72 -33.11
N LEU A 28 -29.50 1.45 -32.76
CA LEU A 28 -29.62 2.16 -31.49
C LEU A 28 -29.64 1.19 -30.30
N ILE A 29 -30.36 0.06 -30.42
CA ILE A 29 -30.37 -0.96 -29.36
C ILE A 29 -28.99 -1.57 -29.17
N ILE A 30 -28.31 -1.96 -30.26
CA ILE A 30 -26.96 -2.57 -30.20
C ILE A 30 -25.96 -1.58 -29.59
N THR A 31 -26.01 -0.30 -29.97
CA THR A 31 -25.09 0.72 -29.42
C THR A 31 -25.31 0.96 -27.92
N LEU A 32 -26.55 0.99 -27.45
CA LEU A 32 -26.85 1.12 -26.02
C LEU A 32 -26.34 -0.09 -25.21
N LEU A 33 -26.50 -1.31 -25.74
CA LEU A 33 -25.97 -2.53 -25.12
C LEU A 33 -24.43 -2.53 -25.06
N ALA A 34 -23.78 -2.07 -26.13
CA ALA A 34 -22.32 -1.93 -26.19
C ALA A 34 -21.81 -0.89 -25.17
N LEU A 35 -22.43 0.30 -25.11
CA LEU A 35 -22.05 1.35 -24.16
C LEU A 35 -22.27 0.95 -22.70
N SER A 36 -23.35 0.23 -22.40
CA SER A 36 -23.62 -0.30 -21.06
C SER A 36 -22.52 -1.26 -20.61
N SER A 37 -22.10 -2.18 -21.49
CA SER A 37 -20.99 -3.11 -21.23
C SER A 37 -19.66 -2.38 -21.01
N MET A 38 -19.36 -1.34 -21.81
CA MET A 38 -18.12 -0.57 -21.68
C MET A 38 -18.01 0.20 -20.36
N ARG A 39 -19.13 0.71 -19.83
CA ARG A 39 -19.15 1.42 -18.54
C ARG A 39 -18.77 0.50 -17.38
N GLY A 40 -19.18 -0.77 -17.42
CA GLY A 40 -18.80 -1.79 -16.43
C GLY A 40 -17.29 -2.06 -16.43
N VAL A 41 -16.72 -2.27 -17.62
CA VAL A 41 -15.26 -2.53 -17.80
C VAL A 41 -14.41 -1.36 -17.31
N SER A 42 -14.87 -0.12 -17.49
CA SER A 42 -14.16 1.08 -17.02
C SER A 42 -14.08 1.16 -15.49
N LEU A 43 -15.16 0.82 -14.78
CA LEU A 43 -15.16 0.79 -13.32
C LEU A 43 -14.29 -0.35 -12.77
N GLU A 44 -14.42 -1.53 -13.34
CA GLU A 44 -13.65 -2.71 -12.94
C GLU A 44 -12.14 -2.49 -13.14
N SER A 45 -11.74 -1.83 -14.22
CA SER A 45 -10.35 -1.45 -14.48
C SER A 45 -9.78 -0.54 -13.39
N ARG A 46 -10.55 0.48 -12.95
CA ARG A 46 -10.13 1.40 -11.86
C ARG A 46 -10.05 0.71 -10.51
N ILE A 47 -11.01 -0.16 -10.19
CA ILE A 47 -11.01 -0.95 -8.94
C ILE A 47 -9.82 -1.90 -8.93
N THR A 48 -9.60 -2.63 -10.03
CA THR A 48 -8.46 -3.54 -10.19
C THR A 48 -7.12 -2.81 -10.08
N GLY A 49 -7.03 -1.61 -10.65
CA GLY A 49 -5.86 -0.72 -10.52
C GLY A 49 -5.58 -0.31 -9.07
N ASN A 50 -6.61 0.14 -8.34
CA ASN A 50 -6.47 0.52 -6.93
C ASN A 50 -6.08 -0.68 -6.05
N LEU A 51 -6.75 -1.83 -6.22
CA LEU A 51 -6.44 -3.05 -5.47
C LEU A 51 -5.00 -3.53 -5.74
N ARG A 52 -4.54 -3.43 -6.99
CA ARG A 52 -3.14 -3.75 -7.34
C ARG A 52 -2.16 -2.80 -6.66
N LEU A 53 -2.44 -1.49 -6.68
CA LEU A 53 -1.60 -0.50 -5.98
C LEU A 53 -1.57 -0.78 -4.48
N GLN A 54 -2.72 -1.02 -3.86
CA GLN A 54 -2.83 -1.32 -2.44
C GLN A 54 -2.00 -2.55 -2.06
N LYS A 55 -2.09 -3.65 -2.84
CA LYS A 55 -1.27 -4.86 -2.62
C LYS A 55 0.23 -4.60 -2.76
N THR A 56 0.63 -3.79 -3.73
CA THR A 56 2.04 -3.40 -3.88
C THR A 56 2.52 -2.62 -2.67
N LEU A 57 1.75 -1.63 -2.21
CA LEU A 57 2.09 -0.82 -1.04
C LEU A 57 2.13 -1.65 0.25
N THR A 58 1.21 -2.61 0.44
CA THR A 58 1.24 -3.51 1.61
C THR A 58 2.48 -4.38 1.61
N ASN A 59 2.81 -5.03 0.49
CA ASN A 59 4.00 -5.88 0.41
C ASN A 59 5.29 -5.06 0.62
N ALA A 60 5.33 -3.82 0.13
CA ALA A 60 6.46 -2.92 0.35
C ALA A 60 6.57 -2.46 1.81
N ALA A 61 5.44 -2.15 2.46
CA ALA A 61 5.41 -1.80 3.88
C ALA A 61 5.84 -2.99 4.76
N GLU A 62 5.40 -4.23 4.45
CA GLU A 62 5.83 -5.45 5.14
C GLU A 62 7.33 -5.68 5.02
N ALA A 63 7.91 -5.38 3.86
CA ALA A 63 9.34 -5.46 3.69
C ALA A 63 10.10 -4.40 4.50
N GLY A 64 9.60 -3.16 4.52
CA GLY A 64 10.14 -2.11 5.39
C GLY A 64 10.07 -2.51 6.87
N LEU A 65 8.97 -3.13 7.28
CA LEU A 65 8.79 -3.66 8.64
C LEU A 65 9.84 -4.73 8.96
N ARG A 66 10.01 -5.71 8.06
CA ARG A 66 11.01 -6.78 8.23
C ARG A 66 12.44 -6.23 8.30
N ILE A 67 12.76 -5.20 7.53
CA ILE A 67 14.05 -4.51 7.60
C ILE A 67 14.22 -3.83 8.97
N GLY A 68 13.20 -3.12 9.44
CA GLY A 68 13.22 -2.48 10.76
C GLY A 68 13.36 -3.49 11.91
N GLU A 69 12.63 -4.60 11.87
CA GLU A 69 12.75 -5.70 12.84
C GLU A 69 14.13 -6.36 12.80
N GLN A 70 14.69 -6.56 11.61
CA GLN A 70 16.03 -7.10 11.46
C GLN A 70 17.08 -6.12 12.00
N SER A 71 16.90 -4.81 11.79
CA SER A 71 17.83 -3.78 12.26
C SER A 71 17.95 -3.75 13.79
N ILE A 72 16.83 -3.99 14.49
CA ILE A 72 16.81 -4.05 15.96
C ILE A 72 17.46 -5.35 16.47
N ASN A 73 17.31 -6.47 15.75
CA ASN A 73 17.95 -7.74 16.09
C ASN A 73 19.46 -7.75 15.78
N GLN A 74 19.94 -6.83 14.95
CA GLN A 74 21.36 -6.70 14.64
C GLN A 74 22.04 -5.89 15.75
N TRP A 75 22.69 -6.62 16.67
CA TRP A 75 23.42 -6.17 17.85
C TRP A 75 24.59 -5.20 17.63
N GLN A 76 24.76 -4.63 16.43
CA GLN A 76 25.98 -3.95 16.02
C GLN A 76 25.69 -2.64 15.30
N CYS A 77 25.65 -1.52 16.03
CA CYS A 77 26.12 -0.27 15.44
C CYS A 77 27.57 0.00 15.81
N SER A 78 28.28 0.52 14.82
CA SER A 78 29.40 1.40 15.04
C SER A 78 28.85 2.72 15.60
N VAL A 79 29.15 2.99 16.87
CA VAL A 79 28.94 4.26 17.60
C VAL A 79 28.82 5.49 16.70
N ILE A 80 27.59 5.93 16.45
CA ILE A 80 27.32 7.34 16.22
C ILE A 80 26.37 7.77 17.33
N ALA A 81 26.83 8.70 18.17
CA ALA A 81 26.08 9.37 19.24
C ALA A 81 25.92 8.64 20.60
N GLY A 82 26.99 8.06 21.16
CA GLY A 82 27.19 8.00 22.62
C GLY A 82 26.10 7.33 23.49
N ASN A 83 25.19 6.57 22.90
CA ASN A 83 24.12 5.87 23.61
C ASN A 83 24.48 4.37 23.69
N PRO A 84 24.84 3.85 24.87
CA PRO A 84 25.18 2.44 25.05
C PRO A 84 23.94 1.53 25.10
N ASN A 85 22.73 2.09 25.02
CA ASN A 85 21.50 1.34 25.18
C ASN A 85 21.10 0.71 23.85
N LYS A 86 20.88 -0.60 23.91
CA LYS A 86 20.43 -1.45 22.80
C LYS A 86 18.96 -1.15 22.50
N PRO A 87 18.46 -1.29 21.25
CA PRO A 87 19.16 -1.45 19.98
C PRO A 87 19.73 -0.12 19.48
N CYS A 88 20.75 -0.22 18.64
CA CYS A 88 21.45 0.94 18.15
C CYS A 88 20.70 1.60 16.98
N MET A 89 19.80 2.52 17.31
CA MET A 89 19.12 3.31 16.31
C MET A 89 18.68 4.67 16.83
N ALA A 90 18.41 5.60 15.91
CA ALA A 90 17.90 6.92 16.23
C ALA A 90 16.47 6.80 16.78
N ILE A 91 16.37 6.69 18.11
CA ILE A 91 15.09 6.74 18.83
C ILE A 91 14.67 8.21 18.84
N PRO A 92 13.43 8.55 18.46
CA PRO A 92 12.95 9.91 18.57
C PRO A 92 13.05 10.39 20.02
N THR A 93 14.03 11.26 20.29
CA THR A 93 14.21 11.86 21.60
C THR A 93 13.17 12.96 21.75
N THR A 94 12.08 12.65 22.45
CA THR A 94 11.23 13.54 23.28
C THR A 94 9.74 13.29 23.06
N LEU A 95 9.08 12.59 24.00
CA LEU A 95 7.67 12.86 24.31
C LEU A 95 7.44 12.73 25.83
N VAL A 96 6.98 13.83 26.41
CA VAL A 96 6.40 13.88 27.76
C VAL A 96 5.07 13.13 27.67
N ASN A 97 4.82 12.18 28.57
CA ASN A 97 3.61 11.33 28.70
C ASN A 97 3.46 10.07 27.83
N GLY A 98 4.47 9.59 27.09
CA GLY A 98 4.41 8.25 26.50
C GLY A 98 3.41 8.03 25.35
N ASP A 99 2.72 9.08 24.91
CA ASP A 99 1.89 9.07 23.71
C ASP A 99 2.73 9.48 22.50
N TYR A 100 3.06 8.52 21.62
CA TYR A 100 3.90 8.79 20.46
C TYR A 100 3.15 9.51 19.33
N ALA A 101 3.52 10.76 19.05
CA ALA A 101 3.04 11.50 17.89
C ALA A 101 3.44 10.79 16.58
N PRO A 102 2.60 10.82 15.53
CA PRO A 102 2.93 10.15 14.26
C PRO A 102 4.25 10.69 13.70
N ALA A 103 5.23 9.81 13.54
CA ALA A 103 6.61 10.22 13.32
C ALA A 103 6.99 10.38 11.84
N PHE A 104 6.09 10.11 10.89
CA PHE A 104 6.30 10.42 9.46
C PHE A 104 6.01 11.90 9.19
N THR A 105 6.95 12.75 9.57
CA THR A 105 6.89 14.19 9.29
C THR A 105 8.25 14.69 8.84
N ALA A 106 8.29 15.78 8.07
CA ALA A 106 9.53 16.41 7.64
C ALA A 106 10.44 16.79 8.82
N ALA A 107 9.84 17.16 9.97
CA ALA A 107 10.56 17.52 11.19
C ALA A 107 11.29 16.34 11.85
N ASN A 108 10.85 15.10 11.59
CA ASN A 108 11.39 13.90 12.22
C ASN A 108 12.29 13.07 11.27
N THR A 109 12.68 13.61 10.13
CA THR A 109 13.47 12.91 9.09
C THR A 109 14.80 12.34 9.59
N ALA A 110 15.38 12.91 10.66
CA ALA A 110 16.60 12.38 11.28
C ALA A 110 16.41 11.02 11.97
N ASN A 111 15.18 10.67 12.36
CA ASN A 111 14.83 9.41 13.02
C ASN A 111 14.07 8.45 12.09
N ILE A 112 13.95 8.81 10.80
CA ILE A 112 13.26 8.01 9.78
C ILE A 112 14.33 7.43 8.84
N ASN A 113 14.30 6.11 8.68
CA ASN A 113 15.16 5.41 7.74
C ASN A 113 14.43 5.22 6.41
N LEU A 114 15.10 5.54 5.31
CA LEU A 114 14.61 5.33 3.96
C LEU A 114 15.16 4.01 3.40
N VAL A 115 14.29 3.18 2.83
CA VAL A 115 14.71 1.97 2.12
C VAL A 115 14.99 2.31 0.65
N THR A 116 16.27 2.28 0.26
CA THR A 116 16.73 2.69 -1.08
C THR A 116 16.69 1.57 -2.11
N THR A 117 16.46 0.32 -1.72
CA THR A 117 16.47 -0.86 -2.60
C THR A 117 15.12 -1.20 -3.22
N TYR A 118 14.03 -0.57 -2.76
CA TYR A 118 12.66 -0.76 -3.27
C TYR A 118 12.34 0.14 -4.48
N GLN A 119 13.34 0.45 -5.29
CA GLN A 119 13.14 1.31 -6.45
C GLN A 119 12.64 0.48 -7.65
N ASN A 120 11.74 1.09 -8.42
CA ASN A 120 11.28 0.68 -9.75
C ASN A 120 10.76 -0.77 -9.93
N ASN A 121 9.43 -0.95 -9.76
CA ASN A 121 8.75 -2.07 -10.40
C ASN A 121 8.49 -1.75 -11.89
N GLU A 122 9.31 -2.33 -12.77
CA GLU A 122 9.31 -2.12 -14.22
C GLU A 122 7.94 -2.39 -14.88
N TYR A 123 7.07 -3.18 -14.22
CA TYR A 123 5.73 -3.50 -14.70
C TYR A 123 4.64 -2.49 -14.32
N THR A 124 4.93 -1.55 -13.41
CA THR A 124 3.95 -0.57 -12.92
C THR A 124 4.39 0.89 -13.04
N GLY A 125 5.66 1.17 -13.31
CA GLY A 125 6.19 2.54 -13.47
C GLY A 125 6.06 3.44 -12.22
N ALA A 126 5.58 2.89 -11.11
CA ALA A 126 5.40 3.58 -9.84
C ALA A 126 6.62 3.34 -8.97
N ASN A 127 7.31 4.42 -8.61
CA ASN A 127 8.31 4.41 -7.54
C ASN A 127 7.57 4.17 -6.22
N VAL A 128 7.98 3.17 -5.45
CA VAL A 128 7.46 2.93 -4.11
C VAL A 128 8.53 3.35 -3.12
N GLU A 129 8.24 4.41 -2.38
CA GLU A 129 9.07 4.90 -1.31
C GLU A 129 8.66 4.20 -0.01
N VAL A 130 9.63 3.59 0.67
CA VAL A 130 9.40 2.92 1.95
C VAL A 130 10.25 3.59 3.03
N GLU A 131 9.58 4.07 4.06
CA GLU A 131 10.20 4.71 5.22
C GLU A 131 9.83 3.95 6.49
N TRP A 132 10.75 3.81 7.43
CA TRP A 132 10.48 3.17 8.71
C TRP A 132 11.21 3.87 9.86
N TYR A 133 10.61 3.81 11.04
CA TYR A 133 11.19 4.31 12.28
C TYR A 133 10.83 3.38 13.43
N VAL A 134 11.50 3.56 14.57
CA VAL A 134 11.25 2.77 15.77
C VAL A 134 11.00 3.66 16.95
N THR A 135 10.15 3.15 17.81
CA THR A 135 9.77 3.75 19.07
C THR A 135 10.11 2.78 20.19
N ASP A 136 10.80 3.27 21.22
CA ASP A 136 11.04 2.50 22.45
C ASP A 136 9.80 2.61 23.35
N LEU A 137 9.06 1.52 23.53
CA LEU A 137 7.89 1.46 24.42
C LEU A 137 8.28 1.21 25.88
N LYS A 138 9.57 1.02 26.18
CA LYS A 138 10.10 0.72 27.51
C LYS A 138 9.44 -0.53 28.12
N LEU A 139 9.55 -0.65 29.45
CA LEU A 139 9.01 -1.77 30.22
C LEU A 139 7.49 -1.61 30.38
N LEU A 140 6.72 -2.46 29.71
CA LEU A 140 5.25 -2.40 29.73
C LEU A 140 4.60 -2.91 31.04
N ASP A 141 5.36 -3.50 31.96
CA ASP A 141 4.81 -4.13 33.17
C ASP A 141 5.54 -3.80 34.49
N GLY A 142 6.26 -2.67 34.52
CA GLY A 142 6.76 -2.09 35.77
C GLY A 142 7.92 -2.85 36.44
N GLN A 143 9.02 -2.12 36.61
CA GLN A 143 10.21 -2.45 37.41
C GLN A 143 11.20 -3.44 36.77
N ALA A 144 12.41 -2.94 36.58
CA ALA A 144 13.60 -3.77 36.43
C ALA A 144 13.72 -4.68 37.67
N GLN A 145 13.77 -6.00 37.49
CA GLN A 145 13.93 -6.91 38.63
C GLN A 145 15.36 -6.79 39.20
N ASN A 146 15.47 -6.66 40.52
CA ASN A 146 16.72 -6.74 41.29
C ASN A 146 17.80 -5.71 40.87
N ASN A 147 19.08 -6.12 40.88
CA ASN A 147 20.29 -5.30 40.72
C ASN A 147 20.33 -4.35 39.51
N CYS A 148 19.40 -4.46 38.55
CA CYS A 148 19.28 -3.56 37.40
C CYS A 148 18.90 -2.12 37.80
N ALA A 149 18.13 -1.94 38.88
CA ALA A 149 17.85 -0.61 39.43
C ALA A 149 19.06 0.03 40.16
N LEU A 150 19.98 -0.80 40.67
CA LEU A 150 21.16 -0.36 41.45
C LEU A 150 22.41 -0.13 40.59
N LEU A 151 22.51 -0.77 39.43
CA LEU A 151 23.68 -0.69 38.54
C LEU A 151 23.51 0.33 37.39
N THR A 152 22.43 1.12 37.38
CA THR A 152 22.09 2.03 36.27
C THR A 152 22.15 1.30 34.91
N LYS A 153 21.81 0.01 34.92
CA LYS A 153 21.86 -0.85 33.74
C LYS A 153 20.42 -1.08 33.33
N ASP A 154 20.07 -0.64 32.12
CA ASP A 154 18.87 -1.10 31.43
C ASP A 154 19.02 -2.61 31.27
N CYS A 155 18.40 -3.36 32.18
CA CYS A 155 18.27 -4.79 32.05
C CYS A 155 16.84 -5.20 32.37
N GLY A 156 16.20 -5.72 31.33
CA GLY A 156 14.80 -6.10 31.30
C GLY A 156 14.40 -6.48 29.88
N ARG A 157 13.15 -6.85 29.67
CA ARG A 157 12.62 -6.99 28.30
C ARG A 157 12.15 -5.61 27.87
N HIS A 158 12.86 -5.02 26.91
CA HIS A 158 12.44 -3.78 26.28
C HIS A 158 11.48 -4.10 25.14
N TYR A 159 10.39 -3.35 25.05
CA TYR A 159 9.45 -3.45 23.95
C TYR A 159 9.74 -2.33 22.95
N TYR A 160 9.85 -2.69 21.69
CA TYR A 160 10.00 -1.73 20.59
C TYR A 160 8.80 -1.84 19.66
N GLU A 161 8.33 -0.70 19.19
CA GLU A 161 7.40 -0.61 18.07
C GLU A 161 8.18 -0.23 16.82
N VAL A 162 8.15 -1.07 15.78
CA VAL A 162 8.57 -0.67 14.44
C VAL A 162 7.34 -0.20 13.70
N THR A 163 7.44 1.00 13.13
CA THR A 163 6.43 1.51 12.20
C THR A 163 7.06 1.66 10.82
N ALA A 164 6.43 1.05 9.82
CA ALA A 164 6.83 1.16 8.42
C ALA A 164 5.71 1.80 7.59
N CYS A 165 6.06 2.64 6.63
CA CYS A 165 5.15 3.27 5.70
C CYS A 165 5.63 3.10 4.28
N ALA A 166 4.70 2.76 3.39
CA ALA A 166 4.93 2.70 1.95
C ALA A 166 3.94 3.60 1.21
N SER A 167 4.46 4.39 0.28
CA SER A 167 3.68 5.28 -0.57
C SER A 167 4.41 5.50 -1.91
N THR A 168 3.77 6.15 -2.87
CA THR A 168 4.42 6.56 -4.13
C THR A 168 5.34 7.77 -3.97
N VAL A 169 5.28 8.43 -2.80
CA VAL A 169 6.13 9.53 -2.37
C VAL A 169 6.57 9.27 -0.93
N ARG A 170 7.58 9.97 -0.43
CA ARG A 170 8.03 9.79 0.95
C ARG A 170 6.91 10.12 1.94
N CYS A 171 6.65 9.19 2.86
CA CYS A 171 5.60 9.34 3.87
C CYS A 171 5.83 10.53 4.82
N SER A 172 7.08 10.93 5.01
CA SER A 172 7.52 12.11 5.75
C SER A 172 7.23 13.44 5.02
N SER A 173 7.15 13.40 3.69
CA SER A 173 6.97 14.59 2.84
C SER A 173 5.51 14.92 2.55
N ASP A 174 4.63 13.92 2.54
CA ASP A 174 3.23 14.08 2.17
C ASP A 174 2.32 13.12 2.95
N THR A 175 1.17 13.65 3.35
CA THR A 175 0.13 12.92 4.11
C THR A 175 -1.16 12.72 3.33
N SER A 176 -1.28 13.32 2.14
CA SER A 176 -2.47 13.31 1.29
C SER A 176 -2.48 12.17 0.26
N THR A 177 -1.31 11.72 -0.15
CA THR A 177 -1.15 10.56 -1.04
C THR A 177 -1.55 9.26 -0.36
N GLN A 178 -2.08 8.33 -1.16
CA GLN A 178 -2.43 7.00 -0.70
C GLN A 178 -1.19 6.30 -0.15
N ARG A 179 -1.25 5.91 1.13
CA ARG A 179 -0.15 5.26 1.84
C ARG A 179 -0.66 4.11 2.67
N VAL A 180 0.21 3.13 2.88
CA VAL A 180 -0.02 2.01 3.81
C VAL A 180 0.96 2.16 4.96
N ILE A 181 0.45 2.11 6.19
CA ILE A 181 1.26 2.15 7.40
C ILE A 181 1.02 0.85 8.16
N LEU A 182 2.09 0.12 8.45
CA LEU A 182 2.08 -1.09 9.26
C LEU A 182 2.88 -0.86 10.54
N ARG A 183 2.46 -1.53 11.61
CA ARG A 183 3.10 -1.46 12.92
C ARG A 183 3.28 -2.86 13.47
N SER A 184 4.45 -3.13 14.05
CA SER A 184 4.69 -4.33 14.85
C SER A 184 5.31 -3.94 16.18
N VAL A 185 4.94 -4.67 17.22
CA VAL A 185 5.55 -4.56 18.55
C VAL A 185 6.24 -5.87 18.86
N PHE A 186 7.46 -5.79 19.36
CA PHE A 186 8.20 -6.97 19.80
C PHE A 186 9.09 -6.68 20.99
N ALA A 187 9.39 -7.74 21.73
CA ALA A 187 10.27 -7.69 22.88
C ALA A 187 11.68 -8.11 22.47
N VAL A 188 12.67 -7.32 22.88
CA VAL A 188 14.09 -7.68 22.79
C VAL A 188 14.60 -7.94 24.19
N SER A 189 15.31 -9.06 24.37
CA SER A 189 15.95 -9.41 25.64
C SER A 189 17.44 -9.09 25.59
N ASP A 190 17.97 -8.44 26.62
CA ASP A 190 19.36 -7.98 26.71
C ASP A 190 20.44 -9.06 26.97
N SER A 191 20.16 -10.34 26.69
CA SER A 191 21.06 -11.47 27.04
C SER A 191 22.51 -11.26 26.61
#